data_AF-A0A090W9M3-F1
#
_entry.id   AF-A0A090W9M3-F1
#
_cell.length_a   1.000
_cell.length_b   1.000
_cell.length_c   1.000
_cell.angle_alpha   90.00
_cell.angle_beta   90.00
_cell.angle_gamma   90.00
#
_symmetry.space_group_name_H-M   'P 1'
#
loop_
_entity.id
_entity.type
_entity.pdbx_description
1 polymer ?
#
loop_
_entity_poly.entity_id
_entity_poly.type
_entity_poly.pdbx_seq_one_letter_code
_entity_poly.pdbx_strand_id
1 'polypeptide(L)' 'MCGRATIITPQEQLEKRFNAVFKNNVQLPENVNISAGEQLPVITSEAPGEIQLFTYGFTPHCT' A
#
# COMPACT_ATOMS: atom_id res chain seq x y z
N MET A 1 -13.42 0.78 14.44
CA MET A 1 -12.02 0.46 14.77
C MET A 1 -11.46 -0.32 13.59
N CYS A 2 -10.64 0.31 12.74
CA CYS A 2 -10.17 -0.29 11.48
C CYS A 2 -8.74 -0.82 11.71
N GLY A 3 -8.59 -2.08 12.14
CA GLY A 3 -7.28 -2.68 12.41
C GLY A 3 -6.80 -3.69 11.36
N ARG A 4 -7.63 -3.98 10.35
CA ARG A 4 -7.37 -4.95 9.29
C ARG A 4 -7.74 -4.37 7.93
N ALA A 5 -6.99 -4.77 6.91
CA ALA A 5 -7.26 -4.42 5.52
C ALA A 5 -7.16 -5.65 4.61
N THR A 6 -7.81 -5.57 3.46
CA THR A 6 -7.83 -6.63 2.45
C THR A 6 -7.44 -6.04 1.11
N ILE A 7 -6.47 -6.68 0.45
CA ILE A 7 -6.04 -6.36 -0.91
C ILE A 7 -6.09 -7.65 -1.71
N ILE A 8 -7.15 -7.79 -2.50
CA ILE A 8 -7.36 -8.92 -3.41
C ILE A 8 -7.38 -8.46 -4.87
N THR A 9 -7.27 -7.15 -5.09
CA THR A 9 -7.32 -6.57 -6.43
C THR A 9 -5.94 -6.68 -7.08
N PRO A 10 -5.84 -7.24 -8.30
CA PRO A 10 -4.59 -7.33 -9.02
C PRO A 10 -3.95 -5.95 -9.24
N GLN A 11 -2.62 -5.93 -9.34
CA GLN A 11 -1.83 -4.72 -9.51
C GLN A 11 -2.33 -3.84 -10.67
N GLU A 12 -2.53 -4.43 -11.86
CA GLU A 12 -2.98 -3.70 -13.06
C GLU A 12 -4.33 -2.99 -12.86
N GLN A 13 -5.23 -3.59 -12.08
CA GLN A 13 -6.53 -2.99 -11.80
C GLN A 13 -6.41 -1.81 -10.83
N LEU A 14 -5.51 -1.90 -9.83
CA LEU A 14 -5.20 -0.79 -8.95
C LEU A 14 -4.53 0.36 -9.70
N GLU A 15 -3.59 0.05 -10.59
CA GLU A 15 -2.90 1.07 -11.39
C GLU A 15 -3.86 1.84 -12.28
N LYS A 16 -4.78 1.14 -12.97
CA LYS A 16 -5.83 1.78 -13.78
C LYS A 16 -6.82 2.57 -12.94
N ARG A 17 -7.19 2.07 -11.75
CA ARG A 17 -8.18 2.71 -10.89
C ARG A 17 -7.68 4.04 -10.32
N PHE A 18 -6.40 4.08 -9.94
CA PHE A 18 -5.79 5.24 -9.30
C PHE A 18 -4.92 6.08 -10.24
N ASN A 19 -4.79 5.67 -11.51
CA ASN A 19 -3.95 6.30 -12.51
C ASN A 19 -2.50 6.53 -12.00
N ALA A 20 -1.97 5.51 -11.31
CA ALA A 20 -0.68 5.52 -10.64
C ALA A 20 0.03 4.18 -10.87
N VAL A 21 1.36 4.17 -10.89
CA VAL A 21 2.18 2.97 -11.18
C VAL A 21 2.93 2.50 -9.95
N PHE A 22 3.09 1.18 -9.78
CA PHE A 22 3.88 0.65 -8.66
C PHE A 22 5.36 0.95 -8.84
N LYS A 23 5.95 1.62 -7.86
CA LYS A 23 7.37 1.95 -7.87
C LYS A 23 8.22 0.68 -7.66
N ASN A 24 9.39 0.63 -8.31
CA ASN A 24 10.42 -0.40 -8.12
C ASN A 24 10.03 -1.86 -8.46
N ASN A 25 9.06 -2.10 -9.36
CA ASN A 25 8.67 -3.46 -9.77
C ASN A 25 8.23 -4.36 -8.60
N VAL A 26 7.70 -3.76 -7.55
CA VAL A 26 7.23 -4.46 -6.37
C VAL A 26 6.02 -5.31 -6.75
N GLN A 27 6.09 -6.62 -6.46
CA GLN A 27 4.93 -7.49 -6.57
C GLN A 27 4.01 -7.26 -5.39
N LEU A 28 2.75 -6.95 -5.66
CA LEU A 28 1.71 -6.85 -4.63
C LEU A 28 1.04 -8.23 -4.47
N PRO A 29 1.36 -9.01 -3.43
CA PRO A 29 0.65 -10.25 -3.18
C PRO A 29 -0.78 -9.95 -2.73
N GLU A 30 -1.71 -10.79 -3.16
CA GLU A 30 -3.07 -10.78 -2.63
C GLU A 30 -3.03 -11.16 -1.14
N ASN A 31 -3.53 -10.28 -0.28
CA ASN A 31 -3.60 -10.51 1.15
C ASN A 31 -4.98 -10.11 1.68
N VAL A 32 -5.72 -11.12 2.14
CA VAL A 32 -7.07 -10.96 2.67
C VAL A 32 -7.10 -10.44 4.11
N ASN A 33 -5.98 -10.47 4.83
CA ASN A 33 -5.95 -10.26 6.28
C ASN A 33 -4.74 -9.45 6.73
N ILE A 34 -4.49 -8.31 6.08
CA ILE A 34 -3.38 -7.42 6.39
C ILE A 34 -3.58 -6.82 7.78
N SER A 35 -2.52 -6.89 8.57
CA SER A 35 -2.46 -6.43 9.97
C SER A 35 -1.45 -5.32 10.19
N ALA A 36 -1.51 -4.69 11.36
CA ALA A 36 -0.52 -3.69 11.75
C ALA A 36 0.89 -4.30 11.77
N GLY A 37 1.86 -3.60 11.16
CA GLY A 37 3.24 -4.05 10.94
C GLY A 37 3.51 -4.60 9.54
N GLU A 38 2.47 -4.97 8.77
CA GLU A 38 2.63 -5.41 7.39
C GLU A 38 2.69 -4.24 6.41
N GLN A 39 3.16 -4.48 5.18
CA GLN A 39 3.27 -3.45 4.16
C GLN A 39 1.96 -3.26 3.39
N LEU A 40 1.63 -1.99 3.11
CA LEU A 40 0.46 -1.58 2.35
C LEU A 40 0.86 -0.65 1.21
N PRO A 41 0.23 -0.76 0.02
CA PRO A 41 0.35 0.23 -1.03
C PRO A 41 -0.34 1.53 -0.62
N VAL A 42 0.41 2.63 -0.65
CA VAL A 42 -0.06 3.98 -0.35
C VAL A 42 0.41 4.91 -1.46
N ILE A 43 -0.50 5.80 -1.87
CA ILE A 43 -0.20 6.92 -2.76
C ILE A 43 -0.01 8.15 -1.88
N THR A 44 1.15 8.79 -1.98
CA THR A 44 1.46 9.99 -1.20
C THR A 44 1.16 11.24 -2.02
N SER A 45 0.90 12.36 -1.34
CA SER A 45 0.69 13.64 -2.04
C SER A 45 1.95 14.15 -2.75
N GLU A 46 3.13 13.72 -2.32
CA GLU A 46 4.41 14.09 -2.95
C GLU A 46 4.61 13.40 -4.31
N ALA A 47 4.04 12.20 -4.47
CA ALA A 47 4.14 11.40 -5.69
C ALA A 47 2.76 10.79 -6.03
N PRO A 48 1.80 11.60 -6.53
CA PRO A 48 0.42 11.16 -6.75
C PRO A 48 0.29 10.11 -7.88
N GLY A 49 1.28 10.02 -8.76
CA GLY A 49 1.33 9.02 -9.84
C GLY A 49 2.06 7.74 -9.47
N GLU A 50 2.53 7.59 -8.23
CA GLU A 50 3.31 6.43 -7.79
C GLU A 50 2.64 5.74 -6.60
N ILE A 51 2.51 4.42 -6.69
CA ILE A 51 2.09 3.56 -5.59
C ILE A 51 3.36 3.01 -4.92
N GLN A 52 3.49 3.24 -3.62
CA GLN A 52 4.66 2.87 -2.82
C GLN A 52 4.22 2.01 -1.62
N LEU A 53 5.05 1.06 -1.20
CA LEU A 53 4.76 0.27 -0.01
C LEU A 53 5.21 0.99 1.27
N PHE A 54 4.30 1.15 2.22
CA PHE A 54 4.57 1.67 3.55
C PHE A 54 4.15 0.66 4.62
N THR A 55 4.83 0.69 5.76
CA THR A 55 4.48 -0.15 6.91
C THR A 55 3.19 0.36 7.55
N TYR A 56 2.26 -0.56 7.81
CA TYR A 56 1.01 -0.26 8.47
C TYR A 56 1.22 -0.06 9.97
N GLY A 57 1.62 1.14 10.34
CA GLY A 57 1.94 1.48 11.71
C GLY A 57 2.94 2.61 11.71
N PHE A 58 2.63 3.67 12.44
CA PHE A 58 3.55 4.80 12.59
C PHE A 58 4.34 4.65 13.88
N THR A 59 5.66 4.55 13.76
CA THR A 59 6.57 4.61 14.89
C THR A 59 7.30 5.96 14.84
N PRO A 60 7.06 6.87 15.81
CA PRO A 60 7.78 8.13 15.85
C PRO A 60 9.27 7.90 16.10
N HIS A 61 10.09 8.83 15.64
CA HIS A 61 11.55 8.73 15.81
C HIS A 61 12.02 8.95 17.26
N CYS A 62 11.17 9.54 18.11
CA CYS A 62 11.49 9.94 19.49
C CYS A 62 10.94 8.98 20.56
N THR A 63 10.57 7.76 20.18
CA THR A 63 10.24 6.67 21.11
C THR A 63 11.46 5.85 21.52
#